data_AF-A0A7W9GV62-F1
#
_entry.id   AF-A0A7W9GV62-F1
#
_cell.length_a   1.000
_cell.length_b   1.000
_cell.length_c   1.000
_cell.angle_alpha   90.00
_cell.angle_beta   90.00
_cell.angle_gamma   90.00
#
_symmetry.space_group_name_H-M   'P 1'
#
loop_
_entity.id
_entity.type
_entity.pdbx_description
1 polymer ?
#
loop_
_entity_poly.entity_id
_entity_poly.type
_entity_poly.pdbx_seq_one_letter_code
_entity_poly.pdbx_strand_id
1 'polypeptide(L)'
;MAIPYVQECNEAMSIVSGAATDIEEAIQAIRDLVGDQTWTGSKADDWETDFNGFATDATNSLGTPLDEAMRTARSNAARWQAESASPGPN
;
A
#
# COMPACT_ATOMS: atom_id res chain seq x y z
N MET A 1 -17.06 -22.62 -9.41
CA MET A 1 -15.70 -23.12 -9.71
C MET A 1 -14.77 -22.46 -8.70
N ALA A 2 -13.90 -23.20 -8.02
CA ALA A 2 -12.97 -22.59 -7.07
C ALA A 2 -11.94 -21.75 -7.83
N ILE A 3 -11.68 -20.53 -7.36
CA ILE A 3 -10.64 -19.66 -7.92
C ILE A 3 -9.28 -20.20 -7.47
N PRO A 4 -8.27 -20.30 -8.34
CA PRO A 4 -6.91 -20.68 -7.94
C PRO A 4 -6.32 -19.69 -6.93
N TYR A 5 -5.62 -20.18 -5.90
CA TYR A 5 -5.04 -19.33 -4.83
C TYR A 5 -4.17 -18.18 -5.35
N VAL A 6 -3.39 -18.40 -6.42
CA VAL A 6 -2.57 -17.34 -7.03
C VAL A 6 -3.44 -16.25 -7.66
N GLN A 7 -4.56 -16.61 -8.29
CA GLN A 7 -5.47 -15.64 -8.87
C GLN A 7 -6.14 -14.80 -7.77
N GLU A 8 -6.67 -15.45 -6.73
CA GLU A 8 -7.28 -14.75 -5.58
C GLU A 8 -6.27 -13.81 -4.90
N CYS A 9 -5.02 -14.25 -4.73
CA CYS A 9 -3.96 -13.41 -4.19
C CYS A 9 -3.69 -12.20 -5.09
N ASN A 10 -3.61 -12.38 -6.41
CA ASN A 10 -3.36 -11.26 -7.32
C ASN A 10 -4.50 -10.23 -7.31
N GLU A 11 -5.75 -10.68 -7.26
CA GLU A 11 -6.92 -9.81 -7.15
C GLU A 11 -6.90 -9.01 -5.85
N ALA A 12 -6.64 -9.68 -4.71
CA ALA A 12 -6.53 -9.02 -3.42
C ALA A 12 -5.37 -8.02 -3.36
N MET A 13 -4.19 -8.37 -3.89
CA MET A 13 -3.04 -7.46 -3.90
C MET A 13 -3.25 -6.27 -4.84
N SER A 14 -4.02 -6.42 -5.92
CA SER A 14 -4.40 -5.30 -6.78
C SER A 14 -5.27 -4.28 -6.06
N ILE A 15 -6.17 -4.73 -5.18
CA ILE A 15 -7.00 -3.84 -4.34
C ILE A 15 -6.11 -3.11 -3.34
N VAL A 16 -5.20 -3.82 -2.68
CA VAL A 16 -4.26 -3.23 -1.72
C VAL A 16 -3.36 -2.19 -2.38
N SER A 17 -2.81 -2.48 -3.56
CA SER A 17 -1.99 -1.52 -4.30
C SER A 17 -2.79 -0.28 -4.72
N GLY A 18 -4.05 -0.47 -5.13
CA GLY A 18 -4.94 0.66 -5.45
C GLY A 18 -5.16 1.58 -4.24
N ALA A 19 -5.47 1.00 -3.08
CA ALA A 19 -5.65 1.77 -1.85
C ALA A 19 -4.36 2.51 -1.41
N ALA A 20 -3.18 1.91 -1.63
CA ALA A 20 -1.90 2.57 -1.37
C ALA A 20 -1.71 3.79 -2.29
N THR A 21 -1.98 3.64 -3.58
CA THR A 21 -1.94 4.75 -4.54
C THR A 21 -2.93 5.87 -4.17
N ASP A 22 -4.16 5.53 -3.80
CA ASP A 22 -5.17 6.53 -3.37
C ASP A 22 -4.68 7.37 -2.18
N ILE A 23 -3.97 6.75 -1.23
CA ILE A 23 -3.39 7.46 -0.08
C ILE A 23 -2.25 8.39 -0.52
N GLU A 24 -1.35 7.91 -1.39
CA GLU A 24 -0.26 8.72 -1.93
C GLU A 24 -0.78 9.95 -2.70
N GLU A 25 -1.80 9.76 -3.53
CA GLU A 25 -2.47 10.83 -4.27
C GLU A 25 -3.14 11.84 -3.33
N ALA A 26 -3.82 11.38 -2.28
CA ALA A 26 -4.43 12.26 -1.29
C ALA A 26 -3.39 13.09 -0.52
N ILE A 27 -2.25 12.49 -0.16
CA ILE A 27 -1.12 13.20 0.46
C ILE A 27 -0.60 14.28 -0.48
N GLN A 28 -0.40 13.95 -1.76
CA GLN A 28 0.09 14.91 -2.74
C GLN A 28 -0.91 16.06 -2.95
N ALA A 29 -2.20 15.77 -3.04
CA ALA A 29 -3.22 16.79 -3.18
C ALA A 29 -3.24 17.78 -2.00
N ILE A 30 -2.97 17.31 -0.78
CA ILE A 30 -2.83 18.21 0.38
C ILE A 30 -1.57 19.06 0.23
N ARG A 31 -0.42 18.47 -0.14
CA ARG A 31 0.85 19.21 -0.36
C ARG A 31 0.67 20.34 -1.36
N ASP A 32 -0.05 20.09 -2.44
CA ASP A 32 -0.30 21.09 -3.50
C ASP A 32 -1.16 22.27 -3.03
N LEU A 33 -1.89 22.12 -1.90
CA LEU A 33 -2.69 23.19 -1.30
C LEU A 33 -1.90 23.99 -0.25
N VAL A 34 -0.88 23.38 0.38
CA VAL A 34 -0.09 24.02 1.42
C VAL A 34 0.71 25.19 0.84
N GLY A 35 0.65 26.34 1.51
CA GLY A 35 1.37 27.56 1.11
C GLY A 35 0.67 28.37 0.00
N ASP A 36 -0.04 27.70 -0.91
CA ASP A 36 -0.77 28.36 -2.00
C ASP A 36 -2.23 28.70 -1.64
N GLN A 37 -2.95 27.78 -0.99
CA GLN A 37 -4.37 27.95 -0.64
C GLN A 37 -4.65 27.93 0.86
N THR A 38 -3.65 27.66 1.70
CA THR A 38 -3.77 27.66 3.16
C THR A 38 -3.40 29.01 3.77
N TRP A 39 -3.72 29.21 5.06
CA TRP A 39 -3.27 30.40 5.79
C TRP A 39 -1.74 30.42 5.91
N THR A 40 -1.16 31.60 6.12
CA THR A 40 0.31 31.82 6.21
C THR A 40 0.75 32.19 7.62
N GLY A 41 2.03 31.97 7.95
CA GLY A 41 2.66 32.38 9.20
C GLY A 41 3.10 31.20 10.06
N SER A 42 3.75 31.45 11.19
CA SER A 42 4.44 30.40 11.97
C SER A 42 3.58 29.20 12.35
N LYS A 43 2.26 29.37 12.51
CA LYS A 43 1.33 28.25 12.76
C LYS A 43 0.98 27.43 11.54
N ALA A 44 1.02 28.01 10.35
CA ALA A 44 0.99 27.24 9.11
C ALA A 44 2.28 26.43 8.95
N ASP A 45 3.44 27.05 9.21
CA ASP A 45 4.75 26.39 9.09
C ASP A 45 4.87 25.19 10.06
N ASP A 46 4.41 25.37 11.31
CA ASP A 46 4.32 24.30 12.32
C ASP A 46 3.47 23.13 11.78
N TRP A 47 2.27 23.43 11.27
CA TRP A 47 1.35 22.43 10.73
C TRP A 47 1.88 21.73 9.47
N GLU A 48 2.51 22.47 8.55
CA GLU A 48 3.14 21.92 7.35
C GLU A 48 4.27 20.95 7.71
N THR A 49 5.07 21.30 8.72
CA THR A 49 6.14 20.43 9.23
C THR A 49 5.57 19.12 9.76
N ASP A 50 4.53 19.19 10.61
CA ASP A 50 3.87 18.00 11.16
C ASP A 50 3.25 17.14 10.05
N PHE A 51 2.57 17.77 9.09
CA PHE A 51 1.97 17.08 7.95
C PHE A 51 3.03 16.40 7.07
N ASN A 52 4.16 17.06 6.80
CA ASN A 52 5.24 16.48 6.02
C ASN A 52 5.91 15.29 6.73
N GLY A 53 6.00 15.32 8.07
CA GLY A 53 6.42 14.18 8.87
C GLY A 53 5.47 13.00 8.70
N PHE A 54 4.17 13.21 8.92
CA PHE A 54 3.14 12.19 8.71
C PHE A 54 3.16 11.60 7.28
N ALA A 55 3.24 12.47 6.27
CA ALA A 55 3.27 12.06 4.87
C ALA A 55 4.50 11.20 4.55
N THR A 56 5.65 11.53 5.13
CA THR A 56 6.88 10.75 4.98
C THR A 56 6.75 9.37 5.60
N ASP A 57 6.22 9.28 6.82
CA ASP A 57 6.02 7.99 7.51
C ASP A 57 5.00 7.11 6.78
N ALA A 58 3.92 7.70 6.28
CA ALA A 58 2.90 7.00 5.50
C ALA A 58 3.49 6.45 4.19
N THR A 59 4.17 7.29 3.39
CA THR A 59 4.78 6.87 2.12
C THR A 59 5.89 5.82 2.33
N ASN A 60 6.70 5.94 3.38
CA ASN A 60 7.70 4.93 3.73
C ASN A 60 7.07 3.57 4.07
N SER A 61 5.91 3.58 4.74
CA SER A 61 5.18 2.36 5.11
C SER A 61 4.52 1.70 3.88
N LEU A 62 4.06 2.51 2.93
CA LEU A 62 3.42 2.07 1.69
C LEU A 62 4.43 1.70 0.58
N GLY A 63 5.70 2.08 0.72
CA GLY A 63 6.78 1.74 -0.22
C GLY A 63 7.30 0.30 -0.08
N THR A 64 8.62 0.17 0.12
CA THR A 64 9.30 -1.14 0.20
C THR A 64 8.63 -2.17 1.12
N PRO A 65 8.15 -1.81 2.34
CA PRO A 65 7.52 -2.79 3.22
C PRO A 65 6.24 -3.41 2.63
N LEU A 66 5.42 -2.61 1.97
CA LEU A 66 4.20 -3.10 1.32
C LEU A 66 4.55 -4.00 0.13
N ASP A 67 5.53 -3.61 -0.68
CA ASP A 67 6.03 -4.42 -1.80
C ASP A 67 6.56 -5.79 -1.35
N GLU A 68 7.33 -5.83 -0.26
CA GLU A 68 7.82 -7.06 0.33
C GLU A 68 6.70 -7.94 0.87
N ALA A 69 5.71 -7.35 1.53
CA ALA A 69 4.52 -8.06 2.01
C ALA A 69 3.73 -8.67 0.84
N MET A 70 3.50 -7.91 -0.24
CA MET A 70 2.81 -8.38 -1.44
C MET A 70 3.57 -9.52 -2.14
N ARG A 71 4.91 -9.42 -2.24
CA ARG A 71 5.76 -10.50 -2.78
C ARG A 71 5.68 -11.78 -1.94
N THR A 72 5.68 -11.63 -0.61
CA THR A 72 5.55 -12.75 0.32
C THR A 72 4.18 -13.42 0.18
N ALA A 73 3.11 -12.64 0.08
CA ALA A 73 1.76 -13.15 -0.14
C ALA A 73 1.65 -13.98 -1.43
N ARG A 74 2.18 -13.46 -2.54
CA ARG A 74 2.22 -14.18 -3.84
C ARG A 74 3.01 -15.48 -3.76
N SER A 75 4.15 -15.46 -3.06
CA SER A 75 4.98 -16.66 -2.87
C SER A 75 4.24 -17.74 -2.05
N ASN A 76 3.53 -17.33 -1.00
CA ASN A 76 2.70 -18.24 -0.21
C ASN A 76 1.54 -18.82 -1.03
N ALA A 77 0.85 -18.00 -1.82
CA ALA A 77 -0.24 -18.45 -2.68
C ALA A 77 0.24 -19.49 -3.72
N ALA A 78 1.42 -19.27 -4.32
CA ALA A 78 2.03 -20.23 -5.24
C ALA A 78 2.36 -21.57 -4.56
N ARG A 79 2.90 -21.52 -3.33
CA ARG A 79 3.18 -22.73 -2.54
C ARG A 79 1.91 -23.51 -2.23
N TRP A 80 0.86 -22.84 -1.72
CA TRP A 80 -0.40 -23.49 -1.39
C TRP A 80 -1.11 -24.08 -2.61
N GLN A 81 -1.00 -23.42 -3.77
CA GLN A 81 -1.51 -23.97 -5.02
C GLN A 81 -0.79 -25.26 -5.40
N ALA A 82 0.55 -25.31 -5.27
CA ALA A 82 1.32 -26.54 -5.53
C ALA A 82 0.96 -27.68 -4.56
N GLU A 83 0.83 -27.37 -3.27
CA GLU A 83 0.40 -28.33 -2.23
C GLU A 83 -1.01 -28.88 -2.51
N SER A 84 -1.94 -28.03 -2.94
CA SER A 84 -3.31 -28.45 -3.27
C SER A 84 -3.39 -29.36 -4.51
N ALA A 85 -2.42 -29.25 -5.43
CA ALA A 85 -2.36 -30.05 -6.65
C ALA A 85 -1.65 -31.41 -6.46
N SER A 86 -0.95 -31.60 -5.33
CA SER A 86 -0.26 -32.84 -4.98
C SER A 86 -0.63 -33.28 -3.57
N PRO A 87 -1.84 -33.85 -3.35
CA PRO A 87 -2.13 -34.51 -2.08
C PRO A 87 -1.14 -35.69 -1.97
N GLY A 88 -0.30 -35.70 -0.94
CA GLY A 88 0.75 -36.70 -0.76
C GLY A 88 0.25 -38.15 -0.84
N PRO A 89 1.16 -39.13 -1.01
CA PRO A 89 0.77 -40.54 -1.14
C PRO A 89 -0.02 -40.99 0.11
N ASN A 90 -1.26 -41.43 -0.12
CA ASN A 90 -2.09 -42.14 0.87
C ASN A 90 -1.41 -43.41 1.38
#